data_AF-A0A528UAX4-F1
#
_entry.id   AF-A0A528UAX4-F1
#
_cell.length_a   1.000
_cell.length_b   1.000
_cell.length_c   1.000
_cell.angle_alpha   90.00
_cell.angle_beta   90.00
_cell.angle_gamma   90.00
#
_symmetry.space_group_name_H-M   'P 1'
#
loop_
_entity.id
_entity.type
_entity.pdbx_description
1 polymer ?
#
loop_
_entity_poly.entity_id
_entity_poly.type
_entity_poly.pdbx_seq_one_letter_code
_entity_poly.pdbx_strand_id
1 'polypeptide(L)' 'MADFVGALKKTLDKLDNPTPEIRARVYDKARSTIADKLAKNIPPLAPSVVAQHKRTLEDAIASVEREYAKP' A
#
# COMPACT_ATOMS: atom_id res chain seq x y z
N MET A 1 11.52 -1.19 -8.61
CA MET A 1 11.03 -0.77 -7.26
C MET A 1 9.62 -1.33 -7.13
N ALA A 2 9.17 -1.82 -5.99
CA ALA A 2 7.83 -2.41 -5.91
C ALA A 2 6.77 -1.35 -6.29
N ASP A 3 6.01 -1.58 -7.36
CA ASP A 3 4.96 -0.68 -7.86
C ASP A 3 3.71 -0.72 -6.98
N PHE A 4 3.86 -0.42 -5.69
CA PHE A 4 2.74 -0.32 -4.75
C PHE A 4 1.79 0.81 -5.15
N VAL A 5 2.30 1.92 -5.68
CA VAL A 5 1.48 3.04 -6.19
C VAL A 5 0.53 2.53 -7.27
N GLY A 6 1.03 1.81 -8.28
CA GLY A 6 0.22 1.26 -9.35
C GLY A 6 -0.82 0.25 -8.84
N ALA A 7 -0.43 -0.63 -7.89
CA ALA A 7 -1.36 -1.59 -7.30
C ALA A 7 -2.48 -0.92 -6.48
N LEU A 8 -2.15 0.11 -5.70
CA LEU A 8 -3.11 0.89 -4.92
C LEU A 8 -4.06 1.64 -5.85
N LYS A 9 -3.54 2.41 -6.82
CA LYS A 9 -4.35 3.12 -7.81
C LYS A 9 -5.29 2.17 -8.54
N LYS A 10 -4.79 1.03 -9.01
CA LYS A 10 -5.62 0.01 -9.69
C LYS A 10 -6.72 -0.57 -8.79
N THR A 11 -6.48 -0.65 -7.48
CA THR A 11 -7.49 -1.11 -6.53
C THR A 11 -8.54 -0.04 -6.29
N LEU A 12 -8.13 1.23 -6.22
CA LEU A 12 -9.03 2.37 -6.04
C LEU A 12 -9.84 2.70 -7.29
N ASP A 13 -9.25 2.53 -8.48
CA ASP A 13 -9.90 2.71 -9.78
C ASP A 13 -11.05 1.72 -10.02
N LYS A 14 -10.95 0.53 -9.41
CA LYS A 14 -12.05 -0.46 -9.39
C LYS A 14 -13.21 -0.07 -8.46
N LEU A 15 -13.04 0.95 -7.64
CA LEU A 15 -14.08 1.44 -6.74
C LEU A 15 -14.74 2.64 -7.42
N ASP A 16 -16.04 2.54 -7.67
CA ASP A 16 -16.84 3.57 -8.37
C ASP A 16 -16.71 4.98 -7.75
N ASN A 17 -16.50 5.05 -6.42
CA ASN A 17 -16.26 6.29 -5.69
C ASN A 17 -15.24 6.06 -4.56
N PRO A 18 -13.93 6.29 -4.80
CA PRO A 18 -12.90 6.15 -3.79
C PRO A 18 -12.87 7.38 -2.89
N THR A 19 -13.90 7.52 -2.04
CA THR A 19 -13.96 8.54 -0.98
C THR A 19 -12.78 8.37 -0.02
N PRO A 20 -12.37 9.41 0.72
CA PRO A 20 -11.25 9.32 1.67
C PRO A 20 -11.38 8.15 2.66
N GLU A 21 -12.61 7.87 3.10
CA GLU A 21 -12.90 6.76 4.01
C GLU A 21 -12.69 5.39 3.33
N ILE A 22 -13.15 5.23 2.08
CA ILE A 22 -12.92 4.02 1.28
C ILE A 22 -11.42 3.81 1.04
N ARG A 23 -10.69 4.87 0.69
CA ARG A 23 -9.24 4.82 0.45
C ARG A 23 -8.49 4.40 1.71
N ALA A 24 -8.84 4.96 2.87
CA ALA A 24 -8.27 4.58 4.15
C ALA A 24 -8.41 3.07 4.43
N ARG A 25 -9.58 2.48 4.14
CA ARG A 25 -9.79 1.03 4.27
C ARG A 25 -8.93 0.22 3.31
N VAL A 26 -8.73 0.69 2.08
CA VAL A 26 -7.84 0.03 1.10
C VAL A 26 -6.38 0.06 1.57
N TYR A 27 -5.93 1.18 2.11
CA TYR A 27 -4.57 1.31 2.65
C TYR A 27 -4.34 0.41 3.86
N ASP A 28 -5.30 0.35 4.78
CA ASP A 28 -5.24 -0.57 5.93
C ASP A 28 -5.13 -2.04 5.48
N LYS A 29 -5.98 -2.43 4.51
CA LYS A 29 -5.93 -3.78 3.94
C LYS A 29 -4.61 -4.06 3.23
N ALA A 30 -4.04 -3.08 2.53
CA ALA A 30 -2.73 -3.20 1.91
C ALA A 30 -1.64 -3.45 2.96
N ARG A 31 -1.64 -2.70 4.08
CA ARG A 31 -0.70 -2.90 5.19
C ARG A 31 -0.76 -4.30 5.77
N SER A 32 -1.97 -4.78 6.07
CA SER A 32 -2.19 -6.12 6.58
C SER A 32 -1.74 -7.20 5.59
N THR A 33 -2.04 -7.02 4.31
CA THR A 33 -1.63 -7.97 3.26
C THR A 33 -0.11 -8.03 3.11
N ILE A 34 0.58 -6.88 3.15
CA ILE A 34 2.04 -6.85 3.08
C ILE A 34 2.65 -7.45 4.34
N ALA A 35 2.14 -7.14 5.53
CA ALA A 35 2.61 -7.74 6.77
C ALA A 35 2.48 -9.27 6.76
N ASP A 36 1.33 -9.79 6.32
CA ASP A 36 1.08 -11.23 6.18
C ASP A 36 2.03 -11.88 5.15
N LYS A 37 2.21 -11.26 3.97
CA LYS A 37 3.16 -11.75 2.96
C LYS A 37 4.60 -11.78 3.45
N LEU A 38 5.01 -10.76 4.21
CA LEU A 38 6.36 -10.69 4.79
C LEU A 38 6.54 -11.75 5.89
N ALA A 39 5.52 -11.98 6.71
CA ALA A 39 5.54 -13.00 7.77
C ALA A 39 5.56 -14.44 7.21
N LYS A 40 4.90 -14.68 6.08
CA LYS A 40 4.87 -15.97 5.37
C LYS A 40 6.07 -16.22 4.46
N ASN A 41 7.01 -15.28 4.37
CA ASN A 41 8.17 -15.42 3.49
C ASN A 41 9.16 -16.46 4.03
N ILE A 42 9.55 -17.42 3.20
CA ILE A 42 10.52 -18.46 3.53
C ILE A 42 11.58 -18.52 2.42
N PRO A 43 12.87 -18.31 2.74
CA PRO A 43 13.44 -18.00 4.06
C PRO A 43 13.00 -16.62 4.59
N PRO A 44 12.99 -16.41 5.92
CA PRO A 44 12.55 -15.15 6.51
C PRO A 44 13.38 -13.98 6.00
N LEU A 45 12.69 -12.91 5.57
CA LEU A 45 13.33 -11.70 5.08
C LEU A 45 14.08 -10.98 6.21
N ALA A 46 15.20 -10.35 5.86
CA ALA A 46 15.94 -9.53 6.81
C ALA A 46 15.05 -8.39 7.37
N PRO A 47 15.21 -8.03 8.66
CA PRO A 47 14.38 -7.02 9.31
C PRO A 47 14.48 -5.65 8.60
N SER A 48 15.65 -5.30 8.07
CA SER A 48 15.85 -4.07 7.28
C SER A 48 15.02 -4.08 5.99
N VAL A 49 14.91 -5.23 5.32
CA VAL A 49 14.11 -5.39 4.09
C VAL A 49 12.62 -5.33 4.42
N VAL A 50 12.18 -5.96 5.51
CA VAL A 50 10.80 -5.86 6.01
C VAL A 50 10.43 -4.41 6.32
N ALA A 51 11.31 -3.68 7.02
CA ALA A 51 11.10 -2.26 7.33
C ALA A 51 11.05 -1.42 6.05
N GLN A 52 11.93 -1.68 5.09
CA GLN A 52 11.93 -1.00 3.80
C GLN A 52 10.64 -1.26 3.01
N HIS A 53 10.14 -2.50 2.99
CA HIS A 53 8.87 -2.83 2.34
C HIS A 53 7.70 -2.08 2.96
N LYS A 54 7.61 -2.05 4.30
CA LYS A 54 6.58 -1.27 5.01
C LYS A 54 6.69 0.22 4.69
N ARG A 55 7.90 0.79 4.72
CA ARG A 55 8.13 2.20 4.39
C ARG A 55 7.77 2.52 2.94
N THR A 56 8.07 1.64 2.00
CA THR A 56 7.74 1.82 0.58
C THR A 56 6.22 1.81 0.37
N LEU A 57 5.48 0.97 1.11
CA LEU A 57 4.03 1.01 1.11
C LEU A 57 3.49 2.34 1.64
N GLU A 58 3.98 2.84 2.77
CA GLU A 58 3.54 4.13 3.32
C GLU A 58 3.84 5.31 2.37
N ASP A 59 5.01 5.31 1.75
CA ASP A 59 5.38 6.32 0.75
C ASP A 59 4.44 6.27 -0.47
N ALA A 60 4.12 5.06 -0.94
CA ALA A 60 3.15 4.86 -2.01
C ALA A 60 1.75 5.36 -1.64
N ILE A 61 1.28 5.09 -0.42
CA ILE A 61 0.00 5.60 0.10
C ILE A 61 0.00 7.13 0.09
N ALA A 62 1.06 7.76 0.61
CA ALA A 62 1.20 9.21 0.62
C ALA A 62 1.22 9.81 -0.78
N SER A 63 1.90 9.16 -1.73
CA SER A 63 1.91 9.57 -3.14
C SER A 63 0.51 9.50 -3.76
N VAL A 64 -0.23 8.41 -3.53
CA VAL A 64 -1.59 8.24 -4.04
C VAL A 64 -2.54 9.27 -3.43
N GLU A 65 -2.50 9.48 -2.11
CA GLU A 65 -3.33 10.49 -1.46
C GLU A 65 -3.03 11.91 -1.97
N ARG A 66 -1.76 12.24 -2.23
CA ARG A 66 -1.41 13.54 -2.84
C ARG A 66 -2.02 13.73 -4.22
N GLU A 67 -2.17 12.67 -5.00
CA GLU A 67 -2.84 12.75 -6.29
C GLU A 67 -4.35 12.94 -6.14
N TYR A 68 -4.98 12.28 -5.18
CA TYR A 68 -6.41 12.51 -4.86
C TYR A 68 -6.69 13.86 -4.20
N ALA A 69 -5.69 14.46 -3.54
CA ALA A 69 -5.79 15.76 -2.90
C ALA A 69 -5.53 16.94 -3.86
N LYS A 70 -5.12 16.68 -5.11
CA LYS A 70 -5.04 17.75 -6.12
C LYS A 70 -6.45 18.20 -6.50
N PRO A 71 -6.73 19.52 -6.48
CA PRO A 71 -8.01 20.10 -6.84
C PRO A 71 -8.33 19.99 -8.33
#